data_AF-A0A804Q8H8-F1
#
_entry.id   AF-A0A804Q8H8-F1
#
_cell.length_a   1.000
_cell.length_b   1.000
_cell.length_c   1.000
_cell.angle_alpha   90.00
_cell.angle_beta   90.00
_cell.angle_gamma   90.00
#
_symmetry.space_group_name_H-M   'P 1'
#
loop_
_entity.id
_entity.type
_entity.pdbx_description
1 polymer ?
#
loop_
_entity_poly.entity_id
_entity_poly.type
_entity_poly.pdbx_seq_one_letter_code
_entity_poly.pdbx_strand_id
1 'polypeptide(L)'
;MFTSALRSIISFLTFVIFFQAVIKQFSTTGYERSDSIVIDEVELQRHQQLEKLYTSTRSVRDFQKDIVRAAEGLVSIGNKHIEVGTKFSEDCYRYGSENNASDEALRKAASLYGGALRNIEKEYEDFNRILSSQTIDPLRAMAMGGPLEDA
;
A
#
# COMPACT_ATOMS: atom_id res chain seq x y z
N MET A 1 17.20 7.34 0.34
CA MET A 1 16.42 7.97 1.43
C MET A 1 15.81 9.31 1.00
N PHE A 2 16.57 10.20 0.33
CA PHE A 2 16.04 11.49 -0.13
C PHE A 2 14.94 11.36 -1.21
N THR A 3 15.10 10.39 -2.14
CA THR A 3 14.14 10.16 -3.23
C THR A 3 12.78 9.64 -2.78
N SER A 4 12.72 8.81 -1.73
CA SER A 4 11.47 8.28 -1.19
C SER A 4 10.68 9.34 -0.41
N ALA A 5 11.38 10.16 0.39
CA ALA A 5 10.76 11.30 1.07
C ALA A 5 10.17 12.30 0.06
N LEU A 6 10.91 12.61 -1.01
CA LEU A 6 10.44 13.48 -2.08
C LEU A 6 9.19 12.92 -2.78
N ARG A 7 9.15 11.61 -3.04
CA ARG A 7 7.98 10.95 -3.67
C ARG A 7 6.74 10.98 -2.79
N SER A 8 6.89 10.74 -1.48
CA SER A 8 5.78 10.83 -0.50
C SER A 8 5.23 12.26 -0.40
N ILE A 9 6.13 13.25 -0.34
CA ILE A 9 5.76 14.68 -0.33
C ILE A 9 5.03 15.07 -1.63
N ILE A 10 5.52 14.64 -2.80
CA ILE A 10 4.86 14.90 -4.10
C ILE A 10 3.47 14.25 -4.14
N SER A 11 3.32 13.01 -3.67
CA SER A 11 2.02 12.33 -3.62
C SER A 11 1.04 13.06 -2.70
N PHE A 12 1.49 13.47 -1.51
CA PHE A 12 0.67 14.24 -0.57
C PHE A 12 0.25 15.60 -1.14
N LEU A 13 1.18 16.35 -1.74
CA LEU A 13 0.88 17.61 -2.43
C LEU A 13 -0.10 17.42 -3.58
N THR A 14 0.06 16.37 -4.39
CA THR A 14 -0.84 16.09 -5.52
C THR A 14 -2.26 15.80 -5.01
N PHE A 15 -2.39 15.03 -3.93
CA PHE A 15 -3.68 14.76 -3.29
C PHE A 15 -4.33 16.04 -2.73
N VAL A 16 -3.58 16.86 -2.00
CA VAL A 16 -4.07 18.14 -1.44
C VAL A 16 -4.52 19.09 -2.56
N ILE A 17 -3.74 19.22 -3.64
CA ILE A 17 -4.10 20.06 -4.78
C ILE A 17 -5.36 19.55 -5.46
N PHE A 18 -5.50 18.23 -5.65
CA PHE A 18 -6.70 17.63 -6.24
C PHE A 18 -7.93 17.87 -5.35
N PHE A 19 -7.81 17.67 -4.05
CA PHE A 19 -8.89 17.90 -3.09
C PHE A 19 -9.32 19.38 -3.09
N GLN A 20 -8.38 20.31 -3.15
CA GLN A 20 -8.69 21.73 -3.20
C GLN A 20 -9.29 22.18 -4.54
N ALA A 21 -8.90 21.54 -5.65
CA ALA A 21 -9.54 21.76 -6.95
C ALA A 21 -11.00 21.28 -6.96
N VAL A 22 -11.27 20.13 -6.33
CA VAL A 22 -12.61 19.59 -6.13
C VAL A 22 -13.46 20.57 -5.30
N ILE A 23 -12.96 21.06 -4.16
CA ILE A 23 -13.66 22.08 -3.34
C ILE A 23 -13.91 23.36 -4.13
N LYS A 24 -12.93 23.83 -4.90
CA LYS A 24 -13.08 25.06 -5.70
C LYS A 24 -14.21 24.96 -6.73
N GLN A 25 -14.36 23.80 -7.39
CA GLN A 25 -15.48 23.58 -8.32
C GLN A 25 -16.85 23.70 -7.64
N PHE A 26 -16.95 23.35 -6.36
CA PHE A 26 -18.18 23.53 -5.58
C PHE A 26 -18.42 24.98 -5.13
N SER A 27 -17.37 25.80 -5.01
CA SER A 27 -17.48 27.19 -4.54
C SER A 27 -17.81 28.22 -5.62
N THR A 28 -17.55 27.93 -6.90
CA THR A 28 -17.56 28.95 -7.98
C THR A 28 -18.88 29.09 -8.76
N THR A 29 -19.95 28.38 -8.39
CA THR A 29 -21.20 28.38 -9.17
C THR A 29 -22.27 29.30 -8.55
N GLY A 30 -22.37 30.54 -9.04
CA GLY A 30 -23.63 31.32 -9.05
C GLY A 30 -23.70 32.50 -8.07
N TYR A 31 -23.48 33.72 -8.59
CA TYR A 31 -23.69 34.98 -7.86
C TYR A 31 -24.25 36.08 -8.78
N GLU A 32 -25.36 35.85 -9.50
CA GLU A 32 -26.07 36.92 -10.22
C GLU A 32 -27.61 36.77 -10.20
N ARG A 33 -28.20 37.22 -9.08
CA ARG A 33 -29.32 38.19 -9.03
C ARG A 33 -30.66 37.80 -9.70
N SER A 34 -31.41 36.83 -9.14
CA SER A 34 -32.91 36.81 -9.15
C SER A 34 -33.58 35.78 -8.21
N ASP A 35 -32.90 35.32 -7.17
CA ASP A 35 -32.88 33.88 -6.88
C ASP A 35 -33.65 33.38 -5.63
N SER A 36 -34.71 34.00 -5.09
CA SER A 36 -35.27 33.47 -3.81
C SER A 36 -35.87 32.06 -3.91
N ILE A 37 -36.39 31.67 -5.08
CA ILE A 37 -36.85 30.29 -5.38
C ILE A 37 -35.71 29.44 -5.98
N VAL A 38 -34.77 30.09 -6.68
CA VAL A 38 -33.62 29.43 -7.31
C VAL A 38 -32.52 29.08 -6.29
N ILE A 39 -32.41 29.83 -5.19
CA ILE A 39 -31.47 29.59 -4.07
C ILE A 39 -31.77 28.25 -3.42
N ASP A 40 -33.04 27.92 -3.18
CA ASP A 40 -33.44 26.67 -2.55
C ASP A 40 -33.07 25.46 -3.43
N GLU A 41 -33.30 25.55 -4.74
CA GLU A 41 -32.95 24.47 -5.67
C GLU A 41 -31.42 24.30 -5.82
N VAL A 42 -30.67 25.41 -5.90
CA VAL A 42 -29.20 25.36 -5.99
C VAL A 42 -28.58 24.85 -4.68
N GLU A 43 -29.11 25.26 -3.52
CA GLU A 43 -28.66 24.78 -2.21
C GLU A 43 -28.98 23.30 -2.02
N LEU A 44 -30.18 22.85 -2.40
CA LEU A 44 -30.57 21.44 -2.39
C LEU A 44 -29.67 20.60 -3.31
N GLN A 45 -29.39 21.08 -4.52
CA GLN A 45 -28.46 20.39 -5.44
C GLN A 45 -27.06 20.28 -4.86
N ARG A 46 -26.53 21.33 -4.22
CA ARG A 46 -25.24 21.30 -3.52
C ARG A 46 -25.24 20.29 -2.37
N HIS A 47 -26.31 20.25 -1.58
CA HIS A 47 -26.45 19.29 -0.49
C HIS A 47 -26.42 17.84 -0.99
N GLN A 48 -27.17 17.54 -2.06
CA GLN A 48 -27.15 16.23 -2.70
C GLN A 48 -25.78 15.86 -3.28
N GLN A 49 -25.04 16.83 -3.84
CA GLN A 49 -23.67 16.61 -4.32
C GLN A 49 -22.71 16.30 -3.16
N LEU A 50 -22.84 17.02 -2.04
CA LEU A 50 -22.03 16.79 -0.86
C LEU A 50 -22.30 15.42 -0.23
N GLU A 51 -23.57 15.00 -0.13
CA GLU A 51 -23.95 13.68 0.36
C GLU A 51 -23.37 12.55 -0.51
N LYS A 52 -23.43 12.71 -1.83
CA LYS A 52 -22.80 11.78 -2.77
C LYS A 52 -21.29 11.72 -2.59
N LEU A 53 -20.64 12.88 -2.45
CA LEU A 53 -19.19 12.97 -2.21
C LEU A 53 -18.82 12.31 -0.88
N TYR A 54 -19.57 12.57 0.19
CA TYR A 54 -19.37 11.97 1.50
C TYR A 54 -19.47 10.44 1.44
N THR A 55 -20.55 9.92 0.84
CA THR A 55 -20.77 8.48 0.67
C THR A 55 -19.67 7.83 -0.17
N SER A 56 -19.27 8.46 -1.28
CA SER A 56 -18.19 7.98 -2.12
C SER A 56 -16.83 8.02 -1.41
N THR A 57 -16.57 9.03 -0.58
CA THR A 57 -15.30 9.14 0.15
C THR A 57 -15.25 8.07 1.24
N ARG A 58 -16.37 7.82 1.92
CA ARG A 58 -16.49 6.74 2.89
C ARG A 58 -16.25 5.37 2.25
N SER A 59 -16.86 5.07 1.10
CA SER A 59 -16.67 3.79 0.42
C SER A 59 -15.21 3.59 -0.05
N VAL A 60 -14.55 4.65 -0.54
CA VAL A 60 -13.13 4.61 -0.88
C VAL A 60 -12.26 4.28 0.33
N ARG A 61 -12.54 4.87 1.51
CA ARG A 61 -11.79 4.55 2.73
C ARG A 61 -11.97 3.11 3.16
N ASP A 62 -13.18 2.56 3.09
CA ASP A 62 -13.43 1.17 3.45
C ASP A 62 -12.72 0.22 2.47
N PHE A 63 -12.72 0.54 1.17
CA PHE A 63 -11.94 -0.19 0.18
C PHE A 63 -10.42 -0.10 0.43
N GLN A 64 -9.90 1.06 0.83
CA GLN A 64 -8.49 1.21 1.22
C GLN A 64 -8.13 0.29 2.41
N LYS A 65 -9.02 0.16 3.42
CA LYS A 65 -8.80 -0.77 4.54
C LYS A 65 -8.73 -2.23 4.09
N ASP A 66 -9.59 -2.62 3.14
CA ASP A 66 -9.55 -3.99 2.59
C ASP A 66 -8.27 -4.26 1.81
N ILE A 67 -7.78 -3.28 1.04
CA ILE A 67 -6.46 -3.36 0.39
C ILE A 67 -5.34 -3.51 1.42
N VAL A 68 -5.34 -2.70 2.49
CA VAL A 68 -4.34 -2.78 3.56
C VAL A 68 -4.34 -4.18 4.19
N ARG A 69 -5.52 -4.70 4.55
CA ARG A 69 -5.65 -6.06 5.13
C ARG A 69 -5.12 -7.15 4.19
N ALA A 70 -5.44 -7.06 2.89
CA ALA A 70 -4.95 -8.01 1.90
C ALA A 70 -3.43 -7.95 1.76
N ALA A 71 -2.86 -6.74 1.72
CA ALA A 71 -1.41 -6.54 1.61
C ALA A 71 -0.67 -7.01 2.88
N GLU A 72 -1.23 -6.79 4.07
CA GLU A 72 -0.70 -7.33 5.32
C GLU A 72 -0.70 -8.87 5.32
N GLY A 73 -1.75 -9.49 4.76
CA GLY A 73 -1.80 -10.93 4.52
C GLY A 73 -0.69 -11.43 3.60
N LEU A 74 -0.41 -10.71 2.51
CA LEU A 74 0.69 -11.03 1.60
C LEU A 74 2.06 -10.95 2.29
N VAL A 75 2.31 -9.91 3.08
CA VAL A 75 3.56 -9.76 3.85
C VAL A 75 3.71 -10.89 4.87
N SER A 76 2.63 -11.27 5.55
CA SER A 76 2.64 -12.39 6.51
C SER A 76 3.01 -13.72 5.83
N ILE A 77 2.40 -14.02 4.68
CA ILE A 77 2.75 -15.20 3.86
C ILE A 77 4.20 -15.12 3.40
N GLY A 78 4.63 -13.96 2.92
CA GLY A 78 6.01 -13.71 2.49
C GLY A 78 7.03 -13.94 3.61
N ASN A 79 6.75 -13.50 4.83
CA ASN A 79 7.63 -13.75 5.98
C ASN A 79 7.72 -15.24 6.31
N LYS A 80 6.60 -15.98 6.18
CA LYS A 80 6.63 -17.43 6.37
C LYS A 80 7.41 -18.15 5.26
N HIS A 81 7.31 -17.67 4.02
CA HIS A 81 8.10 -18.16 2.89
C HIS A 81 9.60 -18.01 3.18
N ILE A 82 10.03 -16.82 3.61
CA ILE A 82 11.43 -16.52 3.95
C ILE A 82 11.94 -17.43 5.07
N GLU A 83 11.14 -17.62 6.13
CA GLU A 83 11.51 -18.51 7.25
C GLU A 83 11.77 -19.95 6.78
N VAL A 84 10.84 -20.50 5.99
CA VAL A 84 10.95 -21.88 5.47
C VAL A 84 12.08 -22.00 4.45
N GLY A 85 12.18 -21.04 3.53
CA GLY A 85 13.20 -21.00 2.48
C GLY A 85 14.62 -20.84 3.05
N THR A 86 14.79 -20.01 4.09
CA THR A 86 16.07 -19.84 4.78
C THR A 86 16.51 -21.16 5.40
N LYS A 87 15.63 -21.81 6.18
CA LYS A 87 15.91 -23.12 6.78
C LYS A 87 16.26 -24.17 5.73
N PHE A 88 15.51 -24.22 4.64
CA PHE A 88 15.77 -25.16 3.55
C PHE A 88 17.12 -24.90 2.87
N SER A 89 17.47 -23.62 2.66
CA SER A 89 18.76 -23.23 2.10
C SER A 89 19.94 -23.67 2.98
N GLU A 90 19.78 -23.56 4.30
CA GLU A 90 20.76 -24.03 5.29
C GLU A 90 20.88 -25.56 5.27
N ASP A 91 19.76 -26.28 5.20
CA ASP A 91 19.76 -27.74 5.10
C ASP A 91 20.46 -28.23 3.82
N CYS A 92 20.23 -27.59 2.67
CA CYS A 92 20.95 -27.88 1.43
C CYS A 92 22.45 -27.60 1.54
N TYR A 93 22.82 -26.47 2.16
CA TYR A 93 24.22 -26.11 2.36
C TYR A 93 24.93 -27.12 3.28
N ARG A 94 24.31 -27.50 4.40
CA ARG A 94 24.83 -28.49 5.35
C ARG A 94 24.95 -29.87 4.73
N TYR A 95 23.97 -30.31 3.94
CA TYR A 95 24.09 -31.54 3.16
C TYR A 95 25.33 -31.49 2.23
N GLY A 96 25.60 -30.34 1.63
CA GLY A 96 26.77 -30.12 0.79
C GLY A 96 28.10 -30.04 1.55
N SER A 97 28.14 -29.57 2.80
CA SER A 97 29.40 -29.36 3.53
C SER A 97 29.76 -30.46 4.53
N GLU A 98 28.76 -31.05 5.18
CA GLU A 98 28.95 -31.97 6.32
C GLU A 98 28.81 -33.44 5.93
N ASN A 99 28.22 -33.74 4.76
CA ASN A 99 27.96 -35.11 4.35
C ASN A 99 29.20 -35.73 3.67
N ASN A 100 29.73 -36.80 4.26
CA ASN A 100 30.78 -37.64 3.68
C ASN A 100 30.22 -38.64 2.64
N ALA A 101 29.05 -38.34 2.05
CA ALA A 101 28.44 -39.19 1.03
C ALA A 101 29.37 -39.30 -0.19
N SER A 102 29.38 -40.47 -0.82
CA SER A 102 30.24 -40.77 -1.97
C SER A 102 29.92 -39.95 -3.23
N ASP A 103 28.75 -39.29 -3.25
CA ASP A 103 28.28 -38.54 -4.40
C ASP A 103 28.71 -37.06 -4.31
N GLU A 104 29.95 -36.83 -4.72
CA GLU A 104 30.56 -35.49 -4.80
C GLU A 104 29.75 -34.54 -5.71
N ALA A 105 29.14 -35.06 -6.78
CA ALA A 105 28.36 -34.25 -7.70
C ALA A 105 27.09 -33.73 -7.02
N LEU A 106 26.36 -34.61 -6.33
CA LEU A 106 25.17 -34.24 -5.58
C LEU A 106 25.49 -33.27 -4.43
N ARG A 107 26.58 -33.54 -3.70
CA ARG A 107 27.07 -32.68 -2.61
C ARG A 107 27.37 -31.26 -3.10
N LYS A 108 28.10 -31.13 -4.21
CA LYS A 108 28.40 -29.84 -4.83
C LYS A 108 27.14 -29.13 -5.35
N ALA A 109 26.22 -29.86 -5.98
CA ALA A 109 24.96 -29.31 -6.45
C ALA A 109 24.11 -28.77 -5.30
N ALA A 110 24.00 -29.50 -4.20
CA ALA A 110 23.26 -29.07 -3.01
C ALA A 110 23.85 -27.80 -2.37
N SER A 111 25.18 -27.72 -2.26
CA SER A 111 25.86 -26.52 -1.73
C SER A 111 25.62 -25.28 -2.61
N LEU A 112 25.74 -25.42 -3.94
CA LEU A 112 25.46 -24.34 -4.89
C LEU A 112 24.00 -23.91 -4.85
N TYR A 113 23.08 -24.87 -4.77
CA TYR A 113 21.64 -24.61 -4.70
C TYR A 113 21.24 -23.90 -3.40
N GLY A 114 21.72 -24.37 -2.24
CA GLY A 114 21.50 -23.68 -0.96
C GLY A 114 22.08 -22.27 -0.95
N GLY A 115 23.27 -22.07 -1.52
CA GLY A 115 23.85 -20.74 -1.70
C GLY A 115 23.02 -19.82 -2.59
N ALA A 116 22.46 -20.34 -3.69
CA ALA A 116 21.57 -19.58 -4.57
C ALA A 116 20.25 -19.22 -3.88
N LEU A 117 19.63 -20.17 -3.19
CA LEU A 117 18.40 -19.95 -2.41
C LEU A 117 18.58 -18.85 -1.37
N ARG A 118 19.68 -18.85 -0.62
CA ARG A 118 19.96 -17.81 0.37
C ARG A 118 19.94 -16.39 -0.22
N ASN A 119 20.41 -16.22 -1.46
CA ASN A 119 20.33 -14.92 -2.13
C ASN A 119 18.88 -14.58 -2.52
N ILE A 120 18.10 -15.56 -2.98
CA ILE A 120 16.68 -15.38 -3.31
C ILE A 120 15.87 -14.98 -2.07
N GLU A 121 16.09 -15.64 -0.93
CA GLU A 121 15.38 -15.31 0.31
C GLU A 121 15.67 -13.89 0.79
N LYS A 122 16.90 -13.40 0.58
CA LYS A 122 17.25 -12.01 0.86
C LYS A 122 16.49 -11.02 -0.03
N GLU A 123 16.32 -11.32 -1.32
CA GLU A 123 15.51 -10.50 -2.22
C GLU A 123 14.03 -10.49 -1.81
N TYR A 124 13.49 -11.62 -1.34
CA TYR A 124 12.14 -11.67 -0.77
C TYR A 124 12.01 -10.84 0.51
N GLU A 125 13.01 -10.87 1.39
CA GLU A 125 13.05 -10.04 2.60
C GLU A 125 13.04 -8.55 2.25
N ASP A 126 13.89 -8.14 1.30
CA ASP A 126 13.93 -6.76 0.82
C ASP A 126 12.62 -6.32 0.16
N PHE A 127 12.00 -7.21 -0.64
CA PHE A 127 10.68 -6.96 -1.22
C PHE A 127 9.61 -6.75 -0.14
N ASN A 128 9.49 -7.65 0.84
CA ASN A 128 8.50 -7.54 1.91
C ASN A 128 8.68 -6.27 2.74
N ARG A 129 9.93 -5.88 3.00
CA ARG A 129 10.28 -4.65 3.70
C ARG A 129 9.87 -3.41 2.90
N ILE A 130 10.13 -3.39 1.59
CA ILE A 130 9.72 -2.30 0.69
C ILE A 130 8.19 -2.23 0.58
N LEU A 131 7.52 -3.36 0.39
CA LEU A 131 6.06 -3.42 0.30
C LEU A 131 5.40 -2.86 1.57
N SER A 132 5.88 -3.28 2.73
CA SER A 132 5.38 -2.81 4.03
C SER A 132 5.58 -1.30 4.18
N SER A 133 6.83 -0.83 4.05
CA SER A 133 7.20 0.56 4.36
C SER A 133 6.78 1.59 3.31
N GLN A 134 6.75 1.21 2.03
CA GLN A 134 6.48 2.15 0.92
C GLN A 134 5.04 2.09 0.41
N THR A 135 4.30 1.02 0.71
CA THR A 135 2.93 0.85 0.21
C THR A 135 1.94 0.70 1.34
N ILE A 136 2.12 -0.28 2.23
CA ILE A 136 1.14 -0.59 3.27
C ILE A 136 1.07 0.52 4.32
N ASP A 137 2.22 1.00 4.81
CA ASP A 137 2.25 2.04 5.84
C ASP A 137 1.58 3.36 5.37
N PRO A 138 1.86 3.89 4.16
CA PRO A 138 1.13 5.03 3.62
C PRO A 138 -0.37 4.78 3.45
N LEU A 139 -0.77 3.62 2.95
CA LEU A 139 -2.19 3.28 2.78
C LEU A 139 -2.92 3.20 4.12
N ARG A 140 -2.28 2.60 5.14
CA ARG A 140 -2.80 2.52 6.50
C ARG A 140 -2.98 3.92 7.09
N ALA A 141 -1.98 4.80 6.92
CA ALA A 141 -2.07 6.18 7.38
C ALA A 141 -3.23 6.94 6.71
N MET A 142 -3.46 6.75 5.41
CA MET A 142 -4.61 7.34 4.70
C MET A 142 -5.94 6.77 5.19
N ALA A 143 -6.03 5.47 5.42
CA ALA A 143 -7.24 4.80 5.89
C ALA A 143 -7.64 5.18 7.33
N MET A 144 -6.67 5.57 8.16
CA MET A 144 -6.85 6.03 9.56
C MET A 144 -7.06 7.55 9.67
N GLY A 145 -7.08 8.30 8.57
CA GLY A 145 -7.34 9.74 8.58
C GLY A 145 -8.64 10.08 9.34
N GLY A 146 -8.69 11.31 9.87
CA GLY A 146 -9.75 11.76 10.79
C GLY A 146 -11.19 11.55 10.29
N PRO A 147 -12.17 11.60 11.20
CA PRO A 147 -13.59 11.47 10.85
C PRO A 147 -13.95 12.46 9.73
N LEU A 148 -14.63 11.98 8.69
CA LEU A 148 -15.27 12.90 7.72
C LEU A 148 -16.50 13.58 8.35
N GLU A 149 -16.94 13.08 9.51
CA GLU A 149 -18.14 13.53 10.21
C GLU A 149 -17.96 14.93 10.83
N ASP A 150 -16.73 15.43 10.92
CA ASP A 150 -16.39 16.78 11.42
C ASP A 150 -15.95 17.77 10.30
N ALA A 151 -16.03 17.38 9.03
CA ALA A 151 -15.62 18.20 7.87
C ALA A 151 -16.83 18.74 7.09
#